data_AF-A7AXP6-F1
#
_entry.id   AF-A7AXP6-F1
#
_cell.length_a   1.000
_cell.length_b   1.000
_cell.length_c   1.000
_cell.angle_alpha   90.00
_cell.angle_beta   90.00
_cell.angle_gamma   90.00
#
_symmetry.space_group_name_H-M   'P 1'
#
loop_
_entity.id
_entity.type
_entity.pdbx_description
1 polymer ?
#
loop_
_entity_poly.entity_id
_entity_poly.type
_entity_poly.pdbx_seq_one_letter_code
_entity_poly.pdbx_strand_id
1 'polypeptide(L)'
;MVLKKRKIYKTDKNIFKRMRNMKKVIVYESNKKSVTFRDLKDKDCFCSNGILYMKISEQDLKEYGINQVNAISIENAGLTFFQDDEEVNRVRRNIL
;
A
#
# COMPACT_ATOMS: atom_id res chain seq x y z
N MET A 1 -43.53 27.46 21.83
CA MET A 1 -42.27 27.12 21.13
C MET A 1 -41.18 26.94 22.18
N VAL A 2 -40.80 25.71 22.52
CA VAL A 2 -39.87 25.42 23.64
C VAL A 2 -38.46 25.15 23.09
N LEU A 3 -37.52 26.05 23.38
CA LEU A 3 -36.10 25.90 23.06
C LEU A 3 -35.47 24.79 23.93
N LYS A 4 -35.14 23.65 23.33
CA LYS A 4 -34.34 22.60 23.98
C LYS A 4 -32.92 23.10 24.23
N LYS A 5 -32.53 23.25 25.50
CA LYS A 5 -31.15 23.54 25.94
C LYS A 5 -30.21 22.45 25.40
N ARG A 6 -29.21 22.82 24.58
CA ARG A 6 -28.14 21.92 24.11
C ARG A 6 -27.19 21.61 25.28
N LYS A 7 -26.99 20.32 25.61
CA LYS A 7 -25.91 19.89 26.50
C LYS A 7 -24.58 20.06 25.77
N ILE A 8 -23.72 20.93 26.28
CA ILE A 8 -22.33 21.04 25.84
C ILE A 8 -21.54 20.03 26.67
N TYR A 9 -21.08 18.95 26.04
CA TYR A 9 -20.14 18.02 26.67
C TYR A 9 -18.76 18.67 26.62
N LYS A 10 -18.12 18.88 27.79
CA LYS A 10 -16.72 19.30 27.84
C LYS A 10 -15.87 18.17 27.26
N THR A 11 -15.38 18.33 26.05
CA THR A 11 -14.49 17.37 25.41
C THR A 11 -13.16 17.39 26.15
N ASP A 12 -12.80 16.26 26.75
CA ASP A 12 -11.52 16.09 27.44
C ASP A 12 -10.36 16.28 26.44
N LYS A 13 -9.51 17.28 26.68
CA LYS A 13 -8.35 17.58 25.82
C LYS A 13 -7.39 16.37 25.70
N ASN A 14 -7.46 15.43 26.64
CA ASN A 14 -6.68 14.18 26.60
C ASN A 14 -7.18 13.17 25.54
N ILE A 15 -8.45 13.22 25.15
CA ILE A 15 -9.00 12.36 24.07
C ILE A 15 -8.36 12.73 22.73
N PHE A 16 -8.24 14.03 22.43
CA PHE A 16 -7.56 14.51 21.22
C PHE A 16 -6.06 14.22 21.22
N LYS A 17 -5.41 14.17 22.39
CA LYS A 17 -4.00 13.79 22.53
C LYS A 17 -3.79 12.29 22.30
N ARG A 18 -4.74 11.44 22.72
CA ARG A 18 -4.76 9.99 22.45
C ARG A 18 -5.04 9.66 20.97
N MET A 19 -5.97 10.38 20.34
CA MET A 19 -6.30 10.19 18.90
C MET A 19 -5.15 10.59 17.96
N ARG A 20 -4.27 11.51 18.37
CA ARG A 20 -3.12 11.96 17.57
C ARG A 20 -2.01 10.90 17.41
N ASN A 21 -2.05 9.82 18.20
CA ASN A 21 -1.04 8.75 18.21
C ASN A 21 -1.55 7.40 17.69
N MET A 22 -2.67 7.36 16.95
CA MET A 22 -3.01 6.16 16.17
C MET A 22 -1.96 5.97 15.08
N LYS A 23 -0.94 5.16 15.36
CA LYS A 23 -0.07 4.59 14.33
C LYS A 23 -0.97 3.79 13.39
N LYS A 24 -1.28 4.33 12.22
CA LYS A 24 -1.96 3.57 11.16
C LYS A 24 -1.03 2.46 10.75
N VAL A 25 -1.42 1.21 11.01
CA VAL A 25 -0.64 0.06 10.57
C VAL A 25 -1.13 -0.30 9.18
N ILE A 26 -0.22 -0.27 8.20
CA ILE A 26 -0.53 -0.74 6.86
C ILE A 26 -0.20 -2.22 6.81
N VAL A 27 -1.18 -3.05 6.52
CA VAL A 27 -1.02 -4.50 6.37
C VAL A 27 -1.22 -4.88 4.91
N TYR A 28 -0.34 -5.74 4.40
CA TYR A 28 -0.47 -6.31 3.07
C TYR A 28 -0.88 -7.77 3.20
N GLU A 29 -2.07 -8.10 2.72
CA GLU A 29 -2.58 -9.47 2.72
C GLU A 29 -2.44 -10.08 1.33
N SER A 30 -1.67 -11.16 1.23
CA SER A 30 -1.54 -11.92 -0.01
C SER A 30 -2.87 -12.55 -0.38
N ASN A 31 -3.32 -12.30 -1.61
CA ASN A 31 -4.43 -13.06 -2.17
C ASN A 31 -3.89 -14.43 -2.61
N LYS A 32 -4.59 -15.52 -2.25
CA LYS A 32 -4.16 -16.89 -2.60
C LYS A 32 -4.16 -17.19 -4.11
N LYS A 33 -4.54 -16.24 -4.95
CA LYS A 33 -4.57 -16.39 -6.41
C LYS A 33 -3.32 -15.74 -7.00
N SER A 34 -2.52 -16.53 -7.71
CA SER A 34 -1.44 -16.02 -8.54
C SER A 34 -2.01 -15.25 -9.73
N VAL A 35 -1.25 -14.26 -10.19
CA VAL A 35 -1.47 -13.48 -11.40
C VAL A 35 -0.12 -13.35 -12.12
N THR A 36 -0.13 -13.05 -13.41
CA THR A 36 1.13 -12.72 -14.11
C THR A 36 1.59 -11.31 -13.74
N PHE A 37 2.89 -11.05 -13.78
CA PHE A 37 3.44 -9.71 -13.53
C PHE A 37 2.90 -8.67 -14.52
N ARG A 38 2.65 -9.07 -15.78
CA ARG A 38 2.02 -8.21 -16.78
C ARG A 38 0.62 -7.73 -16.35
N ASP A 39 -0.15 -8.55 -15.66
CA ASP A 39 -1.51 -8.22 -15.21
C ASP A 39 -1.56 -7.28 -13.98
N LEU A 40 -0.40 -7.00 -13.39
CA LEU A 40 -0.28 -5.98 -12.34
C LEU A 40 -0.35 -4.58 -12.95
N LYS A 41 -1.09 -3.70 -12.28
CA LYS A 41 -1.10 -2.28 -12.63
C LYS A 41 0.11 -1.59 -12.05
N ASP A 42 0.47 -0.45 -12.62
CA ASP A 42 1.49 0.42 -12.07
C ASP A 42 1.19 0.73 -10.60
N LYS A 43 2.23 0.66 -9.76
CA LYS A 43 2.18 0.89 -8.30
C LYS A 43 1.37 -0.17 -7.52
N ASP A 44 0.88 -1.24 -8.17
CA ASP A 44 0.37 -2.40 -7.45
C ASP A 44 1.48 -3.02 -6.60
N CYS A 45 1.11 -3.42 -5.39
CA CYS A 45 1.98 -4.22 -4.54
C CYS A 45 1.72 -5.71 -4.78
N PHE A 46 2.78 -6.51 -4.70
CA PHE A 46 2.71 -7.96 -4.87
C PHE A 46 3.79 -8.66 -4.05
N CYS A 47 3.61 -9.95 -3.78
CA CYS A 47 4.62 -10.79 -3.16
C CYS A 47 5.18 -11.80 -4.16
N SER A 48 6.49 -11.96 -4.15
CA SER A 48 7.20 -13.05 -4.82
C SER A 48 8.25 -13.61 -3.86
N ASN A 49 8.32 -14.95 -3.73
CA ASN A 49 9.24 -15.64 -2.82
C ASN A 49 9.24 -15.11 -1.38
N GLY A 50 8.06 -14.69 -0.88
CA GLY A 50 7.89 -14.16 0.47
C GLY A 50 8.31 -12.70 0.65
N ILE A 51 8.82 -12.03 -0.38
CA ILE A 51 9.24 -10.62 -0.35
C ILE A 51 8.14 -9.74 -0.96
N LEU A 52 7.86 -8.62 -0.31
CA LEU A 52 6.91 -7.60 -0.78
C LEU A 52 7.57 -6.62 -1.75
N TYR A 53 6.95 -6.45 -2.92
CA TYR A 53 7.38 -5.55 -3.99
C TYR A 53 6.27 -4.56 -4.37
N MET A 54 6.67 -3.47 -5.03
CA MET A 54 5.80 -2.56 -5.77
C MET A 54 6.23 -2.50 -7.23
N LYS A 55 5.28 -2.62 -8.16
CA LYS A 55 5.52 -2.44 -9.59
C LYS A 55 5.80 -0.96 -9.89
N ILE A 56 6.89 -0.67 -10.59
CA ILE A 56 7.26 0.69 -10.98
C ILE A 56 6.37 1.13 -12.15
N SER A 57 6.04 2.42 -12.19
CA SER A 57 5.32 3.06 -13.30
C SER A 57 6.07 2.86 -14.61
N GLU A 58 5.40 2.34 -15.64
CA GLU A 58 6.01 2.21 -16.96
C GLU A 58 6.39 3.57 -17.55
N GLN A 59 5.62 4.61 -17.24
CA GLN A 59 5.91 5.97 -17.67
C GLN A 59 7.24 6.44 -17.08
N ASP A 60 7.47 6.20 -15.80
CA ASP A 60 8.69 6.62 -15.10
C ASP A 60 9.90 5.86 -15.68
N LEU A 61 9.75 4.56 -15.91
CA LEU A 61 10.79 3.74 -16.54
C LEU A 61 11.16 4.27 -17.94
N LYS A 62 10.16 4.63 -18.76
CA LYS A 62 10.37 5.19 -20.10
C LYS A 62 11.04 6.56 -20.04
N GLU A 63 10.62 7.43 -19.13
CA GLU A 63 11.19 8.78 -18.96
C GLU A 63 12.68 8.73 -18.60
N TYR A 64 13.08 7.79 -17.75
CA TYR A 64 14.47 7.61 -17.32
C TYR A 64 15.27 6.60 -18.17
N GLY A 65 14.68 6.00 -19.20
CA GLY A 65 15.34 5.00 -20.06
C GLY A 65 15.75 3.71 -19.33
N ILE A 66 14.99 3.31 -18.31
CA ILE A 66 15.29 2.14 -17.47
C ILE A 66 14.56 0.91 -18.03
N ASN A 67 15.32 -0.07 -18.52
CA ASN A 67 14.76 -1.30 -19.12
C ASN A 67 15.06 -2.57 -18.31
N GLN A 68 15.94 -2.50 -17.31
CA GLN A 68 16.44 -3.66 -16.56
C GLN A 68 15.81 -3.79 -15.16
N VAL A 69 14.84 -2.96 -14.83
CA VAL A 69 14.15 -2.94 -13.53
C VAL A 69 12.69 -2.60 -13.77
N ASN A 70 11.78 -3.28 -13.10
CA ASN A 70 10.34 -2.96 -13.15
C ASN A 70 9.63 -3.10 -11.80
N ALA A 71 10.35 -3.44 -10.72
CA ALA A 71 9.82 -3.51 -9.38
C ALA A 71 10.84 -3.07 -8.32
N ILE A 72 10.33 -2.61 -7.18
CA ILE A 72 11.13 -2.27 -6.00
C ILE A 72 10.63 -3.06 -4.79
N SER A 73 11.55 -3.72 -4.07
CA SER A 73 11.27 -4.36 -2.79
C SER A 73 10.98 -3.30 -1.72
N ILE A 74 9.84 -3.42 -1.05
CA ILE A 74 9.45 -2.47 0.00
C ILE A 74 10.29 -2.69 1.27
N GLU A 75 10.64 -3.94 1.58
CA GLU A 75 11.38 -4.27 2.81
C GLU A 75 12.87 -3.91 2.70
N ASN A 76 13.46 -4.15 1.53
CA ASN A 76 14.91 -4.07 1.35
C ASN A 76 15.35 -2.92 0.42
N ALA A 77 14.41 -2.14 -0.13
CA ALA A 77 14.66 -1.12 -1.16
C ALA A 77 15.42 -1.65 -2.40
N GLY A 78 15.39 -2.97 -2.62
CA GLY A 78 16.07 -3.62 -3.73
C GLY A 78 15.34 -3.43 -5.05
N LEU A 79 16.08 -3.12 -6.11
CA LEU A 79 15.56 -3.06 -7.48
C LEU A 79 15.55 -4.47 -8.09
N THR A 80 14.47 -4.83 -8.78
CA THR A 80 14.33 -6.18 -9.35
C THR A 80 13.59 -6.10 -10.68
N PHE A 81 13.91 -7.05 -11.56
CA PHE A 81 13.24 -7.26 -12.83
C PHE A 81 12.42 -8.54 -12.77
N PHE A 82 11.17 -8.44 -13.20
CA PHE A 82 10.25 -9.56 -13.37
C PHE A 82 9.93 -9.72 -14.85
N GLN A 83 9.85 -10.96 -15.33
CA GLN A 83 9.35 -11.23 -16.68
C GLN A 83 7.84 -11.04 -16.73
N ASP A 84 7.29 -10.67 -17.89
CA ASP A 84 5.85 -10.39 -18.05
C ASP A 84 4.95 -11.58 -17.67
N ASP A 85 5.40 -12.79 -17.98
CA ASP A 85 4.73 -14.07 -17.70
C ASP A 85 5.04 -14.65 -16.32
N GLU A 86 5.91 -14.00 -15.53
CA GLU A 86 6.26 -14.47 -14.20
C GLU A 86 5.05 -14.42 -13.25
N GLU A 87 4.79 -15.55 -12.57
CA GLU A 87 3.69 -15.63 -11.61
C GLU A 87 4.04 -14.98 -10.28
N VAL A 88 3.14 -14.11 -9.81
CA VAL A 88 3.28 -13.36 -8.56
C VAL A 88 1.95 -13.33 -7.80
N ASN A 89 2.01 -13.08 -6.50
CA ASN A 89 0.81 -13.00 -5.66
C ASN A 89 0.43 -11.54 -5.42
N ARG A 90 -0.68 -11.08 -6.01
CA ARG A 90 -1.18 -9.72 -5.74
C ARG A 90 -1.55 -9.59 -4.25
N VAL A 91 -1.12 -8.52 -3.61
CA VAL A 91 -1.51 -8.21 -2.23
C VAL A 91 -2.58 -7.14 -2.17
N ARG A 92 -3.42 -7.18 -1.12
CA ARG A 92 -4.36 -6.10 -0.78
C ARG A 92 -3.80 -5.28 0.36
N ARG A 93 -3.85 -3.96 0.20
CA ARG A 93 -3.47 -3.01 1.24
C ARG A 93 -4.66 -2.75 2.17
N ASN A 94 -4.49 -3.08 3.45
CA ASN A 94 -5.43 -2.77 4.53
C ASN A 94 -4.82 -1.72 5.46
N ILE A 95 -5.65 -0.85 6.03
CA ILE A 95 -5.25 0.14 7.04
C ILE A 95 -5.98 -0.24 8.33
N LEU A 96 -5.21 -0.56 9.37
CA LEU A 96 -5.71 -0.87 10.72
C LEU A 96 -5.54 0.34 11.65
#